data_AF-S4P765-F1
#
_entry.id   AF-S4P765-F1
#
_cell.length_a   1.000
_cell.length_b   1.000
_cell.length_c   1.000
_cell.angle_alpha   90.00
_cell.angle_beta   90.00
_cell.angle_gamma   90.00
#
_symmetry.space_group_name_H-M   'P 1'
#
loop_
_entity.id
_entity.type
_entity.pdbx_description
1 polymer ?
#
loop_
_entity_poly.entity_id
_entity_poly.type
_entity_poly.pdbx_seq_one_letter_code
_entity_poly.pdbx_strand_id
1 'polypeptide(L)'
;MSDTEPPEKKPKIICNLSNIYLDTIDQCIESISSSERNLQPIISDELTQPLEFINVFVGHIKNVKDISRTILILNDKIPLKELSHLKRVRRQDIILCPTKFLDNMSSIQDYIESHVTELRDVFDYFKEVNVPLLPPKVMKQYNEVRKIWSCNFH
;
A
#
# COMPACT_ATOMS: atom_id res chain seq x y z
N MET A 1 -71.73 30.36 53.88
CA MET A 1 -71.09 29.03 53.92
C MET A 1 -72.08 28.08 53.26
N SER A 2 -71.84 27.52 52.09
CA SER A 2 -70.58 26.99 51.57
C SER A 2 -70.56 27.03 50.04
N ASP A 3 -69.39 27.39 49.51
CA ASP A 3 -69.07 27.61 48.12
C ASP A 3 -69.07 26.34 47.26
N THR A 4 -69.27 26.59 45.96
CA THR A 4 -69.13 25.71 44.80
C THR A 4 -67.77 25.03 44.68
N GLU A 5 -67.76 23.77 44.24
CA GLU A 5 -66.60 23.19 43.56
C GLU A 5 -67.07 22.29 42.39
N PRO A 6 -66.63 22.54 41.14
CA PRO A 6 -66.93 21.69 39.99
C PRO A 6 -65.95 20.50 39.91
N PRO A 7 -66.37 19.35 39.36
CA PRO A 7 -65.54 18.14 39.36
C PRO A 7 -64.31 18.28 38.46
N GLU A 8 -63.15 17.96 39.03
CA GLU A 8 -61.84 17.95 38.39
C GLU A 8 -61.77 16.99 37.18
N LYS A 9 -61.27 17.50 36.06
CA LYS A 9 -60.88 16.68 34.90
C LYS A 9 -59.59 15.93 35.22
N LYS A 10 -59.67 14.61 35.44
CA LYS A 10 -58.49 13.73 35.54
C LYS A 10 -57.78 13.65 34.17
N PRO A 11 -56.48 13.99 34.06
CA PRO A 11 -55.73 13.78 32.83
C PRO A 11 -55.38 12.30 32.71
N LYS A 12 -56.10 11.59 31.84
CA LYS A 12 -55.92 10.14 31.60
C LYS A 12 -55.19 9.89 30.28
N ILE A 13 -54.15 10.68 29.96
CA ILE A 13 -53.39 10.54 28.70
C ILE A 13 -51.93 10.98 28.93
N ILE A 14 -51.21 10.32 29.83
CA ILE A 14 -49.75 10.54 30.00
C ILE A 14 -49.01 9.21 29.96
N CYS A 15 -49.57 8.15 30.57
CA CYS A 15 -48.95 6.82 30.61
C CYS A 15 -48.81 6.13 29.24
N ASN A 16 -49.74 6.36 28.29
CA ASN A 16 -49.65 5.71 26.98
C ASN A 16 -48.55 6.31 26.10
N LEU A 17 -48.31 7.63 26.15
CA LEU A 17 -47.21 8.21 25.39
C LEU A 17 -45.85 7.77 25.95
N SER A 18 -45.68 7.76 27.28
CA SER A 18 -44.41 7.32 27.88
C SER A 18 -44.06 5.88 27.54
N ASN A 19 -45.06 5.00 27.49
CA ASN A 19 -44.87 3.60 27.13
C ASN A 19 -44.54 3.45 25.64
N ILE A 20 -45.22 4.17 24.74
CA ILE A 20 -44.88 4.20 23.31
C ILE A 20 -43.45 4.72 23.08
N TYR A 21 -43.03 5.74 23.82
CA TYR A 21 -41.65 6.27 23.74
C TYR A 21 -40.63 5.27 24.27
N LEU A 22 -40.90 4.57 25.38
CA LEU A 22 -40.03 3.51 25.88
C LEU A 22 -39.92 2.35 24.89
N ASP A 23 -41.07 1.88 24.38
CA ASP A 23 -41.12 0.79 23.41
C ASP A 23 -40.35 1.15 22.12
N THR A 24 -40.44 2.41 21.68
CA THR A 24 -39.70 2.91 20.51
C THR A 24 -38.19 2.97 20.77
N ILE A 25 -37.78 3.36 21.98
CA ILE A 25 -36.37 3.42 22.38
C ILE A 25 -35.80 2.01 22.51
N ASP A 26 -36.51 1.09 23.16
CA ASP A 26 -36.10 -0.31 23.34
C ASP A 26 -35.97 -1.02 21.99
N GLN A 27 -36.92 -0.77 21.06
CA GLN A 27 -36.88 -1.30 19.70
C GLN A 27 -35.71 -0.72 18.87
N CYS A 28 -35.33 0.53 19.12
CA CYS A 28 -34.15 1.15 18.50
C CYS A 28 -32.85 0.57 19.06
N ILE A 29 -32.77 0.32 20.38
CA ILE A 29 -31.63 -0.31 21.04
C ILE A 29 -31.46 -1.75 20.53
N GLU A 30 -32.54 -2.54 20.46
CA GLU A 30 -32.49 -3.90 19.88
C GLU A 30 -32.05 -3.88 18.41
N SER A 31 -32.50 -2.90 17.62
CA SER A 31 -32.08 -2.75 16.22
C SER A 31 -30.59 -2.41 16.11
N ILE A 32 -30.05 -1.58 16.99
CA ILE A 32 -28.62 -1.23 17.01
C ILE A 32 -27.78 -2.42 17.49
N SER A 33 -28.18 -3.08 18.58
CA SER A 33 -27.48 -4.25 19.13
C SER A 33 -27.51 -5.47 18.20
N SER A 34 -28.60 -5.65 17.44
CA SER A 34 -28.66 -6.69 16.39
C SER A 34 -27.94 -6.27 15.09
N SER A 35 -27.68 -4.98 14.89
CA SER A 35 -26.95 -4.43 13.74
C SER A 35 -25.42 -4.58 13.84
N GLU A 36 -24.87 -5.10 14.95
CA GLU A 36 -23.42 -5.36 15.10
C GLU A 36 -22.85 -6.26 13.98
N ARG A 37 -23.70 -7.02 13.27
CA ARG A 37 -23.29 -7.90 12.17
C ARG A 37 -23.48 -7.33 10.76
N ASN A 38 -23.98 -6.09 10.63
CA ASN A 38 -24.36 -5.53 9.32
C ASN A 38 -23.39 -4.47 8.80
N LEU A 39 -22.39 -4.07 9.58
CA LEU A 39 -21.36 -3.13 9.14
C LEU A 39 -20.13 -3.89 8.67
N GLN A 40 -19.97 -3.99 7.35
CA GLN A 40 -18.73 -4.50 6.75
C GLN A 40 -17.90 -3.31 6.26
N PRO A 41 -16.64 -3.18 6.70
CA PRO A 41 -15.75 -2.19 6.12
C PRO A 41 -15.53 -2.55 4.66
N ILE A 42 -15.87 -1.65 3.75
CA ILE A 42 -15.49 -1.76 2.34
C ILE A 42 -14.02 -1.36 2.26
N ILE A 43 -13.15 -2.36 2.20
CA ILE A 43 -11.70 -2.18 2.10
C ILE A 43 -11.33 -2.27 0.62
N SER A 44 -10.49 -1.35 0.15
CA SER A 44 -9.95 -1.42 -1.21
C SER A 44 -9.19 -2.73 -1.45
N ASP A 45 -9.42 -3.34 -2.60
CA ASP A 45 -8.77 -4.60 -3.02
C ASP A 45 -7.24 -4.52 -2.99
N GLU A 46 -6.67 -3.33 -3.17
CA GLU A 46 -5.22 -3.10 -3.12
C GLU A 46 -4.57 -3.46 -1.77
N LEU A 47 -5.37 -3.55 -0.70
CA LEU A 47 -4.90 -3.93 0.64
C LEU A 47 -4.96 -5.44 0.88
N THR A 48 -5.70 -6.19 0.04
CA THR A 48 -5.95 -7.62 0.20
C THR A 48 -5.37 -8.46 -0.94
N GLN A 49 -5.23 -7.88 -2.13
CA GLN A 49 -4.69 -8.53 -3.32
C GLN A 49 -3.18 -8.84 -3.17
N PRO A 50 -2.72 -9.93 -3.80
CA PRO A 50 -1.29 -10.22 -3.91
C PRO A 50 -0.58 -9.12 -4.72
N LEU A 51 0.68 -8.88 -4.38
CA LEU A 51 1.50 -7.89 -5.07
C LEU A 51 1.82 -8.35 -6.49
N GLU A 52 1.74 -7.42 -7.43
CA GLU A 52 2.24 -7.62 -8.79
C GLU A 52 3.77 -7.48 -8.81
N PHE A 53 4.40 -8.31 -9.64
CA PHE A 53 5.84 -8.37 -9.75
C PHE A 53 6.32 -8.17 -11.18
N ILE A 54 7.52 -7.62 -11.32
CA ILE A 54 8.19 -7.35 -12.60
C ILE A 54 9.63 -7.82 -12.55
N ASN A 55 10.13 -8.31 -13.69
CA ASN A 55 11.53 -8.69 -13.84
C ASN A 55 12.38 -7.45 -14.13
N VAL A 56 13.49 -7.33 -13.40
CA VAL A 56 14.49 -6.26 -13.58
C VAL A 56 15.88 -6.85 -13.72
N PHE A 57 16.72 -6.18 -14.49
CA PHE A 57 18.15 -6.47 -14.55
C PHE A 57 18.88 -5.81 -13.36
N VAL A 58 19.74 -6.60 -12.74
CA VAL A 58 20.55 -6.22 -11.59
C VAL A 58 22.02 -6.46 -11.93
N GLY A 59 22.84 -5.42 -11.78
CA GLY A 59 24.28 -5.51 -11.91
C GLY A 59 24.94 -5.68 -10.54
N HIS A 60 25.87 -6.64 -10.43
CA HIS A 60 26.70 -6.81 -9.25
C HIS A 60 27.98 -5.99 -9.41
N ILE A 61 28.28 -5.09 -8.47
CA ILE A 61 29.48 -4.24 -8.55
C ILE A 61 30.74 -4.97 -8.04
N LYS A 62 31.83 -4.90 -8.82
CA LYS A 62 33.15 -5.45 -8.46
C LYS A 62 33.71 -4.83 -7.18
N ASN A 63 33.65 -3.50 -7.06
CA ASN A 63 34.23 -2.76 -5.95
C ASN A 63 33.19 -1.88 -5.25
N VAL A 64 32.97 -2.11 -3.94
CA VAL A 64 32.00 -1.40 -3.10
C VAL A 64 32.17 0.14 -3.16
N LYS A 65 33.39 0.63 -3.38
CA LYS A 65 33.69 2.07 -3.49
C LYS A 65 33.01 2.73 -4.69
N ASP A 66 32.69 1.97 -5.74
CA ASP A 66 32.06 2.47 -6.95
C ASP A 66 30.54 2.62 -6.83
N ILE A 67 29.93 2.08 -5.77
CA ILE A 67 28.46 2.10 -5.59
C ILE A 67 27.91 3.51 -5.64
N SER A 68 28.44 4.44 -4.85
CA SER A 68 27.92 5.81 -4.77
C SER A 68 28.01 6.52 -6.11
N ARG A 69 29.15 6.40 -6.80
CA ARG A 69 29.36 6.96 -8.15
C ARG A 69 28.37 6.36 -9.15
N THR A 70 28.20 5.04 -9.09
CA THR A 70 27.32 4.29 -10.00
C THR A 70 25.86 4.70 -9.83
N ILE A 71 25.37 4.84 -8.60
CA ILE A 71 24.00 5.31 -8.33
C ILE A 71 23.76 6.69 -8.92
N LEU A 72 24.71 7.62 -8.74
CA LEU A 72 24.57 8.99 -9.25
C LEU A 72 24.45 9.01 -10.78
N ILE A 73 25.35 8.31 -11.47
CA ILE A 73 25.35 8.22 -12.93
C ILE A 73 24.05 7.56 -13.42
N LEU A 74 23.66 6.45 -12.80
CA LEU A 74 22.45 5.75 -13.18
C LEU A 74 21.18 6.57 -12.90
N ASN A 75 21.14 7.39 -11.84
CA ASN A 75 19.99 8.25 -11.58
C ASN A 75 19.85 9.37 -12.62
N ASP A 76 20.97 9.84 -13.17
CA ASP A 76 21.01 10.82 -14.26
C ASP A 76 20.61 10.20 -15.60
N LYS A 77 21.25 9.08 -15.98
CA LYS A 77 21.12 8.48 -17.31
C LYS A 77 19.96 7.49 -17.46
N ILE A 78 19.68 6.70 -16.43
CA ILE A 78 18.67 5.62 -16.44
C ILE A 78 17.79 5.74 -15.19
N PRO A 79 16.92 6.75 -15.10
CA PRO A 79 16.09 6.96 -13.93
C PRO A 79 14.99 5.89 -13.78
N LEU A 80 14.88 5.28 -12.59
CA LEU A 80 13.89 4.25 -12.27
C LEU A 80 12.56 4.87 -11.79
N LYS A 81 11.88 5.64 -12.65
CA LYS A 81 10.66 6.39 -12.27
C LYS A 81 9.54 5.49 -11.74
N GLU A 82 9.25 4.40 -12.45
CA GLU A 82 8.18 3.44 -12.11
C GLU A 82 8.50 2.61 -10.85
N LEU A 83 9.78 2.51 -10.47
CA LEU A 83 10.25 1.67 -9.35
C LEU A 83 10.90 2.50 -8.23
N SER A 84 10.49 3.75 -8.08
CA SER A 84 11.08 4.71 -7.14
C SER A 84 10.83 4.35 -5.66
N HIS A 85 9.84 3.50 -5.37
CA HIS A 85 9.64 2.90 -4.05
C HIS A 85 10.72 1.89 -3.68
N LEU A 86 11.42 1.30 -4.66
CA LEU A 86 12.52 0.38 -4.41
C LEU A 86 13.80 1.14 -4.10
N LYS A 87 14.58 0.64 -3.14
CA LYS A 87 15.96 1.11 -2.97
C LYS A 87 16.77 0.61 -4.15
N ARG A 88 17.45 1.51 -4.87
CA ARG A 88 18.21 1.12 -6.06
C ARG A 88 19.32 0.11 -5.77
N VAL A 89 19.87 0.13 -4.55
CA VAL A 89 20.98 -0.73 -4.14
C VAL A 89 20.62 -1.60 -2.95
N ARG A 90 21.06 -2.86 -3.03
CA ARG A 90 21.02 -3.83 -1.94
C ARG A 90 22.38 -4.51 -1.85
N ARG A 91 23.17 -4.17 -0.83
CA ARG A 91 24.57 -4.62 -0.70
C ARG A 91 25.40 -4.12 -1.90
N GLN A 92 25.91 -5.02 -2.75
CA GLN A 92 26.64 -4.70 -3.98
C GLN A 92 25.78 -4.85 -5.25
N ASP A 93 24.52 -5.23 -5.10
CA ASP A 93 23.60 -5.40 -6.21
C ASP A 93 22.85 -4.10 -6.48
N ILE A 94 22.81 -3.68 -7.75
CA ILE A 94 22.17 -2.44 -8.18
C ILE A 94 21.13 -2.73 -9.26
N ILE A 95 19.90 -2.23 -9.08
CA ILE A 95 18.86 -2.27 -10.12
C ILE A 95 19.22 -1.31 -11.25
N LEU A 96 19.26 -1.85 -12.47
CA LEU A 96 19.59 -1.12 -13.70
C LEU A 96 18.32 -0.63 -14.38
N CYS A 97 17.50 -1.56 -14.87
CA CYS A 97 16.25 -1.29 -15.57
C CYS A 97 15.34 -2.53 -15.58
N PRO A 98 14.02 -2.36 -15.80
CA PRO A 98 13.12 -3.47 -16.14
C PRO A 98 13.53 -4.21 -17.42
N THR A 99 13.24 -5.50 -17.49
CA THR A 99 13.63 -6.33 -18.65
C THR A 99 12.98 -5.89 -19.96
N LYS A 100 11.76 -5.33 -19.89
CA LYS A 100 11.04 -4.72 -21.02
C LYS A 100 11.78 -3.58 -21.74
N PHE A 101 12.84 -3.01 -21.14
CA PHE A 101 13.61 -1.95 -21.80
C PHE A 101 14.69 -2.48 -22.76
N LEU A 102 14.88 -3.81 -22.81
CA LEU A 102 15.85 -4.44 -23.72
C LEU A 102 15.25 -4.82 -25.08
N ASP A 103 14.03 -4.39 -25.42
CA ASP A 103 13.26 -4.87 -26.58
C ASP A 103 13.99 -4.83 -27.95
N ASN A 104 15.13 -4.12 -28.08
CA ASN A 104 15.95 -4.08 -29.29
C ASN A 104 17.45 -4.37 -29.07
N MET A 105 17.86 -4.78 -27.87
CA MET A 105 19.26 -5.05 -27.52
C MET A 105 19.48 -6.53 -27.23
N SER A 106 20.60 -7.07 -27.71
CA SER A 106 20.96 -8.48 -27.52
C SER A 106 21.29 -8.84 -26.08
N SER A 107 21.79 -7.87 -25.29
CA SER A 107 22.14 -8.09 -23.89
C SER A 107 22.04 -6.81 -23.05
N ILE A 108 21.97 -6.98 -21.72
CA ILE A 108 22.07 -5.86 -20.76
C ILE A 108 23.43 -5.16 -20.82
N GLN A 109 24.49 -5.89 -21.19
CA GLN A 109 25.82 -5.30 -21.35
C GLN A 109 25.81 -4.28 -22.48
N ASP A 110 25.23 -4.61 -23.63
CA ASP A 110 25.11 -3.70 -24.78
C ASP A 110 24.26 -2.47 -24.41
N TYR A 111 23.22 -2.66 -23.61
CA TYR A 111 22.39 -1.57 -23.11
C TYR A 111 23.19 -0.61 -22.22
N ILE A 112 24.01 -1.12 -21.27
CA ILE A 112 24.86 -0.28 -20.43
C ILE A 112 25.95 0.40 -21.26
N GLU A 113 26.59 -0.30 -22.19
CA GLU A 113 27.64 0.29 -23.05
C GLU A 113 27.10 1.39 -23.97
N SER A 114 25.85 1.29 -24.42
CA SER A 114 25.22 2.30 -25.27
C SER A 114 24.68 3.52 -24.51
N HIS A 115 24.18 3.33 -23.28
CA HIS A 115 23.51 4.40 -22.53
C HIS A 115 24.42 5.03 -21.46
N VAL A 116 25.38 4.29 -20.92
CA VAL A 116 26.24 4.68 -19.79
C VAL A 116 27.64 4.07 -19.92
N THR A 117 28.41 4.61 -20.87
CA THR A 117 29.77 4.13 -21.17
C THR A 117 30.70 4.18 -19.95
N GLU A 118 30.46 5.07 -18.99
CA GLU A 118 31.26 5.20 -17.77
C GLU A 118 31.17 3.99 -16.83
N LEU A 119 30.15 3.13 -16.99
CA LEU A 119 29.90 1.98 -16.12
C LEU A 119 30.25 0.63 -16.75
N ARG A 120 30.81 0.62 -17.96
CA ARG A 120 31.11 -0.60 -18.73
C ARG A 120 31.85 -1.67 -17.92
N ASP A 121 32.87 -1.28 -17.17
CA ASP A 121 33.77 -2.20 -16.47
C ASP A 121 33.45 -2.34 -14.97
N VAL A 122 32.43 -1.64 -14.47
CA VAL A 122 32.11 -1.56 -13.04
C VAL A 122 31.42 -2.83 -12.53
N PHE A 123 30.63 -3.48 -13.39
CA PHE A 123 29.88 -4.67 -13.04
C PHE A 123 30.70 -5.94 -13.26
N ASP A 124 30.54 -6.90 -12.35
CA ASP A 124 31.15 -8.24 -12.41
C ASP A 124 30.28 -9.19 -13.23
N TYR A 125 28.99 -9.22 -12.90
CA TYR A 125 27.99 -9.99 -13.62
C TYR A 125 26.61 -9.32 -13.50
N PHE A 126 25.70 -9.77 -14.34
CA PHE A 126 24.30 -9.34 -14.33
C PHE A 126 23.39 -10.53 -14.02
N LYS A 127 22.26 -10.24 -13.40
CA LYS A 127 21.21 -11.22 -13.12
C LYS A 127 19.84 -10.58 -13.24
N GLU A 128 18.84 -11.40 -13.50
CA GLU A 128 17.45 -11.00 -13.44
C GLU A 128 16.89 -11.26 -12.04
N VAL A 129 16.13 -10.30 -11.53
CA VAL A 129 15.45 -10.41 -10.24
C VAL A 129 14.01 -9.96 -10.42
N ASN A 130 13.10 -10.72 -9.82
CA ASN A 130 11.68 -10.41 -9.79
C ASN A 130 11.40 -9.52 -8.56
N VAL A 131 10.94 -8.29 -8.78
CA VAL A 131 10.72 -7.26 -7.74
C VAL A 131 9.28 -6.75 -7.79
N PRO A 132 8.70 -6.23 -6.69
CA PRO A 132 7.32 -5.78 -6.74
C PRO A 132 7.19 -4.52 -7.59
N LEU A 133 6.21 -4.54 -8.48
CA LEU A 133 5.91 -3.44 -9.39
C LEU A 133 5.37 -2.22 -8.62
N LEU A 134 4.56 -2.46 -7.59
CA LEU A 134 3.90 -1.43 -6.79
C LEU A 134 4.46 -1.40 -5.36
N PRO A 135 4.40 -0.24 -4.68
CA PRO A 135 4.77 -0.13 -3.28
C PRO A 135 3.83 -0.96 -2.39
N PRO A 136 4.36 -1.68 -1.38
CA PRO A 136 3.51 -2.38 -0.42
C PRO A 136 2.69 -1.38 0.39
N LYS A 137 1.39 -1.65 0.56
CA LYS A 137 0.45 -0.77 1.29
C LYS A 137 0.24 -1.21 2.72
N VAL A 138 0.42 -2.50 3.02
CA VAL A 138 0.27 -3.05 4.38
C VAL A 138 1.54 -3.71 4.87
N MET A 139 1.69 -3.80 6.20
CA MET A 139 2.88 -4.38 6.85
C MET A 139 3.14 -5.83 6.43
N LYS A 140 2.08 -6.61 6.19
CA LYS A 140 2.18 -7.98 5.69
C LYS A 140 2.88 -8.04 4.33
N GLN A 141 2.40 -7.25 3.37
CA GLN A 141 2.99 -7.09 2.04
C GLN A 141 4.45 -6.61 2.14
N TYR A 142 4.72 -5.61 2.99
CA TYR A 142 6.09 -5.11 3.19
C TYR A 142 7.05 -6.19 3.68
N ASN A 143 6.64 -7.01 4.65
CA ASN A 143 7.45 -8.10 5.18
C ASN A 143 7.76 -9.18 4.13
N GLU A 144 6.85 -9.41 3.19
CA GLU A 144 7.07 -10.32 2.06
C GLU A 144 8.08 -9.71 1.07
N VAL A 145 7.86 -8.46 0.65
CA VAL A 145 8.73 -7.73 -0.28
C VAL A 145 10.15 -7.60 0.26
N ARG A 146 10.31 -7.28 1.55
CA ARG A 146 11.62 -7.04 2.18
C ARG A 146 12.57 -8.24 2.05
N LYS A 147 12.02 -9.46 1.94
CA LYS A 147 12.82 -10.68 1.71
C LYS A 147 13.45 -10.66 0.31
N ILE A 148 12.70 -10.18 -0.67
CA ILE A 148 13.05 -10.14 -2.09
C ILE A 148 13.94 -8.95 -2.41
N TRP A 149 13.50 -7.73 -2.06
CA TRP A 149 14.26 -6.51 -2.28
C TRP A 149 13.94 -5.44 -1.23
N SER A 150 14.88 -4.51 -1.01
CA SER A 150 14.63 -3.41 -0.05
C SER A 150 13.74 -2.35 -0.70
N CYS A 151 12.63 -2.01 -0.06
CA CYS A 151 11.74 -0.93 -0.47
C CYS A 151 11.60 0.11 0.64
N ASN A 152 11.18 1.31 0.26
CA ASN A 152 10.73 2.36 1.16
C ASN A 152 9.27 2.08 1.52
N PHE A 153 8.97 2.05 2.81
CA PHE A 153 7.63 1.89 3.34
C PHE A 153 7.32 3.13 4.18
N HIS A 154 6.24 3.82 3.83
CA HIS A 154 5.81 5.08 4.43
C HIS A 154 4.52 4.85 5.22
#